data_AF-A0A517WMK6-F1
#
_entry.id   AF-A0A517WMK6-F1
#
_cell.length_a   1.000
_cell.length_b   1.000
_cell.length_c   1.000
_cell.angle_alpha   90.00
_cell.angle_beta   90.00
_cell.angle_gamma   90.00
#
_symmetry.space_group_name_H-M   'P 1'
#
loop_
_entity.id
_entity.type
_entity.pdbx_description
1 polymer ?
#
loop_
_entity_poly.entity_id
_entity_poly.type
_entity_poly.pdbx_seq_one_letter_code
_entity_poly.pdbx_strand_id
1 'polypeptide(L)'
;MKTLFALLACLFLISPLASGCSGEETPQASSADEIISGFKDNLKVVVDTGEGGSGLDLLRSQYELLQQQAPEKAKAVEQDFQKLMTTSKPDERKSAATKIMNAL
;
A
#
# COMPACT_ATOMS: atom_id res chain seq x y z
N MET A 1 14.22 -14.71 -38.83
CA MET A 1 12.85 -14.21 -39.09
C MET A 1 12.48 -13.33 -37.88
N LYS A 2 11.92 -12.12 -37.92
CA LYS A 2 11.45 -11.16 -38.95
C LYS A 2 11.22 -9.82 -38.18
N THR A 3 11.67 -8.69 -38.76
CA THR A 3 11.08 -7.31 -38.76
C THR A 3 10.46 -6.75 -37.46
N LEU A 4 10.93 -5.66 -36.82
CA LEU A 4 11.05 -4.25 -37.24
C LEU A 4 9.73 -3.59 -37.73
N PHE A 5 9.13 -2.73 -36.89
CA PHE A 5 8.18 -1.64 -37.20
C PHE A 5 8.22 -0.68 -35.99
N ALA A 6 8.95 0.43 -36.00
CA ALA A 6 8.74 1.70 -36.70
C ALA A 6 7.46 2.45 -36.25
N LEU A 7 7.69 3.62 -35.64
CA LEU A 7 6.77 4.73 -35.39
C LEU A 7 5.83 5.00 -36.58
N LEU A 8 4.60 5.47 -36.32
CA LEU A 8 4.12 6.79 -36.80
C LEU A 8 2.67 7.12 -36.35
N ALA A 9 2.50 8.37 -35.88
CA ALA A 9 1.44 9.33 -36.25
C ALA A 9 -0.06 8.97 -36.06
N CYS A 10 -1.00 9.85 -35.72
CA CYS A 10 -1.01 11.30 -35.46
C CYS A 10 -2.42 11.68 -34.96
N LEU A 11 -2.47 12.76 -34.18
CA LEU A 11 -3.49 13.81 -34.13
C LEU A 11 -4.95 13.47 -34.49
N PHE A 12 -5.81 13.53 -33.48
CA PHE A 12 -7.05 14.34 -33.44
C PHE A 12 -7.24 14.67 -31.95
N LEU A 13 -7.24 15.92 -31.50
CA LEU A 13 -8.37 16.84 -31.63
C LEU A 13 -7.93 18.28 -31.35
N ILE A 14 -8.55 19.19 -32.08
CA ILE A 14 -8.20 20.59 -32.26
C ILE A 14 -9.20 21.43 -31.43
N SER A 15 -8.70 22.10 -30.39
CA SER A 15 -9.16 23.41 -29.85
C SER A 15 -10.57 23.52 -29.20
N PRO A 16 -10.98 24.69 -28.66
CA PRO A 16 -10.50 25.28 -27.40
C PRO A 16 -11.66 25.78 -26.47
N LEU A 17 -11.32 26.17 -25.23
CA LEU A 17 -12.06 27.08 -24.33
C LEU A 17 -13.51 26.71 -23.94
N ALA A 18 -13.69 26.19 -22.72
CA ALA A 18 -14.75 26.66 -21.82
C ALA A 18 -14.50 26.16 -20.39
N SER A 19 -14.11 27.10 -19.52
CA SER A 19 -14.64 27.27 -18.17
C SER A 19 -15.06 26.01 -17.42
N GLY A 20 -14.15 25.52 -16.58
CA GLY A 20 -14.45 24.49 -15.61
C GLY A 20 -13.20 24.02 -14.88
N CYS A 21 -12.40 24.93 -14.30
CA CYS A 21 -11.66 24.58 -13.07
C CYS A 21 -12.69 24.38 -11.95
N SER A 22 -13.60 23.43 -12.12
CA SER A 22 -14.23 22.79 -10.98
C SER A 22 -13.10 22.02 -10.33
N GLY A 23 -12.80 22.38 -9.08
CA GLY A 23 -11.94 21.60 -8.22
C GLY A 23 -12.56 20.22 -8.07
N GLU A 24 -12.29 19.35 -9.04
CA GLU A 24 -12.29 17.93 -8.80
C GLU A 24 -11.03 17.72 -7.99
N GLU A 25 -11.19 17.80 -6.66
CA GLU A 25 -10.25 17.26 -5.71
C GLU A 25 -10.04 15.81 -6.12
N THR A 26 -9.05 15.57 -6.97
CA THR A 26 -8.50 14.24 -7.17
C THR A 26 -8.26 13.70 -5.77
N PRO A 27 -8.78 12.51 -5.40
CA PRO A 27 -8.48 11.94 -4.10
C PRO A 27 -6.96 11.96 -3.99
N GLN A 28 -6.43 12.81 -3.10
CA GLN A 28 -4.99 12.81 -2.86
C GLN A 28 -4.70 11.40 -2.38
N ALA A 29 -3.95 10.65 -3.19
CA ALA A 29 -3.44 9.36 -2.77
C ALA A 29 -2.75 9.62 -1.42
N SER A 30 -3.20 8.93 -0.37
CA SER A 30 -2.65 9.10 0.97
C SER A 30 -1.13 9.02 0.89
N SER A 31 -0.45 9.96 1.51
CA SER A 31 1.01 9.97 1.51
C SER A 31 1.55 8.68 2.13
N ALA A 32 2.78 8.31 1.78
CA ALA A 32 3.43 7.14 2.37
C ALA A 32 3.44 7.21 3.90
N ASP A 33 3.62 8.40 4.48
CA ASP A 33 3.62 8.61 5.93
C ASP A 33 2.24 8.37 6.56
N GLU A 34 1.15 8.81 5.92
CA GLU A 34 -0.21 8.55 6.39
C GLU A 34 -0.55 7.05 6.32
N ILE A 35 -0.12 6.37 5.25
CA ILE A 35 -0.29 4.92 5.11
C ILE A 35 0.49 4.20 6.21
N ILE A 36 1.74 4.59 6.46
CA ILE A 36 2.58 4.00 7.52
C ILE A 36 1.94 4.23 8.90
N SER A 37 1.43 5.44 9.17
CA SER A 37 0.75 5.75 10.43
C SER A 37 -0.47 4.85 10.63
N GLY A 38 -1.38 4.81 9.65
CA GLY A 38 -2.57 3.97 9.73
C GLY A 38 -2.25 2.48 9.80
N PHE A 39 -1.15 2.05 9.18
CA PHE A 39 -0.68 0.66 9.27
C PHE A 39 -0.16 0.34 10.67
N LYS A 40 0.62 1.24 11.29
CA LYS A 40 1.10 1.09 12.68
C LYS A 40 -0.05 1.05 13.69
N ASP A 41 -1.10 1.85 13.50
CA ASP A 41 -2.26 1.87 14.38
C ASP A 41 -2.98 0.51 14.39
N ASN A 42 -3.16 -0.10 13.21
CA ASN A 42 -3.76 -1.44 13.11
C ASN A 42 -2.84 -2.55 13.63
N LEU A 43 -1.52 -2.43 13.41
CA LEU A 43 -0.55 -3.36 14.00
C LEU A 43 -0.57 -3.30 15.53
N LYS A 44 -0.78 -2.12 16.12
CA LYS A 44 -0.89 -1.97 17.57
C LYS A 44 -2.04 -2.79 18.15
N VAL A 45 -3.19 -2.85 17.47
CA VAL A 45 -4.31 -3.71 17.88
C VAL A 45 -3.87 -5.17 17.93
N VAL A 46 -3.13 -5.63 16.91
CA VAL A 46 -2.60 -7.00 16.86
C VAL A 46 -1.57 -7.26 17.96
N VAL A 47 -0.72 -6.28 18.31
CA VAL A 47 0.22 -6.39 19.44
C VAL A 47 -0.54 -6.55 20.76
N ASP A 48 -1.58 -5.76 20.96
CA ASP A 48 -2.33 -5.73 22.22
C ASP A 48 -3.15 -7.02 22.39
N THR A 49 -3.90 -7.44 21.36
CA THR A 49 -4.85 -8.56 21.45
C THR A 49 -4.24 -9.89 21.01
N GLY A 50 -3.30 -9.87 20.07
CA GLY A 50 -2.78 -11.07 19.41
C GLY A 50 -3.78 -11.70 18.45
N GLU A 51 -4.94 -11.07 18.22
CA GLU A 51 -5.98 -11.59 17.35
C GLU A 51 -5.69 -11.28 15.88
N GLY A 52 -6.08 -12.21 15.01
CA GLY A 52 -5.85 -12.16 13.58
C GLY A 52 -7.15 -12.13 12.76
N GLY A 53 -8.24 -11.57 13.31
CA GLY A 53 -9.54 -11.53 12.63
C GLY A 53 -9.61 -10.52 11.47
N SER A 54 -10.72 -9.79 11.37
CA SER A 54 -10.93 -8.76 10.33
C SER A 54 -9.81 -7.70 10.26
N GLY A 55 -9.04 -7.52 11.33
CA GLY A 55 -7.85 -6.67 11.35
C GLY A 55 -6.74 -7.12 10.39
N LEU A 56 -6.60 -8.42 10.08
CA LEU A 56 -5.58 -8.90 9.13
C LEU A 56 -5.92 -8.53 7.69
N ASP A 57 -7.20 -8.50 7.33
CA ASP A 57 -7.62 -8.10 5.97
C ASP A 57 -7.36 -6.60 5.75
N LEU A 58 -7.61 -5.78 6.76
CA LEU A 58 -7.25 -4.37 6.74
C LEU A 58 -5.73 -4.16 6.61
N LEU A 59 -4.93 -4.92 7.38
CA LEU A 59 -3.47 -4.90 7.26
C LEU A 59 -2.98 -5.36 5.88
N ARG A 60 -3.68 -6.30 5.23
CA ARG A 60 -3.38 -6.71 3.84
C ARG A 60 -3.57 -5.56 2.86
N SER A 61 -4.70 -4.88 2.91
CA SER A 61 -4.97 -3.72 2.05
C SER A 61 -3.96 -2.58 2.29
N GLN A 62 -3.64 -2.30 3.56
CA GLN A 62 -2.65 -1.26 3.88
C GLN A 62 -1.23 -1.64 3.45
N TYR A 63 -0.86 -2.92 3.52
CA TYR A 63 0.43 -3.39 3.00
C TYR A 63 0.50 -3.28 1.47
N GLU A 64 -0.59 -3.55 0.74
CA GLU A 64 -0.65 -3.33 -0.71
C GLU A 64 -0.47 -1.84 -1.07
N LEU A 65 -1.09 -0.94 -0.30
CA LEU A 65 -0.87 0.50 -0.46
C LEU A 65 0.58 0.89 -0.13
N LEU A 66 1.17 0.31 0.91
CA LEU A 66 2.57 0.53 1.27
C LEU A 66 3.51 0.04 0.14
N GLN A 67 3.20 -1.08 -0.51
CA GLN A 67 3.98 -1.57 -1.67
C GLN A 67 3.93 -0.61 -2.85
N GLN A 68 2.81 0.09 -3.05
CA GLN A 68 2.64 1.06 -4.14
C GLN A 68 3.34 2.40 -3.84
N GLN A 69 3.26 2.88 -2.60
CA GLN A 69 3.73 4.22 -2.22
C GLN A 69 5.17 4.23 -1.66
N ALA A 70 5.62 3.16 -1.00
CA ALA A 70 6.94 3.04 -0.39
C ALA A 70 7.48 1.60 -0.51
N PRO A 71 7.84 1.15 -1.72
CA PRO A 71 8.22 -0.24 -2.00
C PRO A 71 9.44 -0.70 -1.18
N GLU A 72 10.42 0.17 -0.92
CA GLU A 72 11.55 -0.16 -0.04
C GLU A 72 11.13 -0.43 1.41
N LYS A 73 10.15 0.34 1.93
CA LYS A 73 9.58 0.14 3.27
C LYS A 73 8.77 -1.15 3.35
N ALA A 74 7.94 -1.41 2.34
CA ALA A 74 7.21 -2.68 2.23
C ALA A 74 8.17 -3.88 2.19
N LYS A 75 9.24 -3.78 1.38
CA LYS A 75 10.25 -4.84 1.27
C LYS A 75 10.98 -5.10 2.59
N ALA A 76 11.27 -4.06 3.36
CA ALA A 76 11.92 -4.18 4.66
C ALA A 76 11.11 -5.01 5.68
N VAL A 77 9.77 -5.02 5.56
CA VAL A 77 8.88 -5.71 6.49
C VAL A 77 8.21 -6.95 5.93
N GLU A 78 8.46 -7.29 4.66
CA GLU A 78 7.77 -8.37 3.93
C GLU A 78 7.78 -9.71 4.68
N GLN A 79 8.92 -10.12 5.21
CA GLN A 79 9.04 -11.42 5.89
C GLN A 79 8.21 -11.46 7.18
N ASP A 80 8.28 -10.42 8.01
CA ASP A 80 7.51 -10.35 9.25
C ASP A 80 6.01 -10.18 8.94
N PHE A 81 5.66 -9.48 7.85
CA PHE A 81 4.28 -9.36 7.38
C PHE A 81 3.70 -10.72 6.96
N GLN A 82 4.43 -11.51 6.18
CA GLN A 82 4.01 -12.87 5.81
C GLN A 82 3.85 -13.77 7.04
N LYS A 83 4.76 -13.66 8.03
CA LYS A 83 4.65 -14.38 9.28
C LYS A 83 3.39 -13.97 10.07
N LEU A 84 3.11 -12.67 10.16
CA LEU A 84 1.92 -12.13 10.81
C LEU A 84 0.63 -12.68 10.17
N MET A 85 0.60 -12.83 8.85
CA MET A 85 -0.56 -13.33 8.10
C MET A 85 -0.78 -14.84 8.21
N THR A 86 0.26 -15.63 8.44
CA THR A 86 0.20 -17.09 8.34
C THR A 86 0.27 -17.80 9.69
N THR A 87 0.84 -17.18 10.71
CA THR A 87 0.94 -17.83 12.03
C THR A 87 -0.44 -17.96 12.68
N SER A 88 -0.69 -19.12 13.29
CA SER A 88 -1.87 -19.38 14.13
C SER A 88 -1.64 -19.03 15.60
N LYS A 89 -0.38 -18.79 16.01
CA LYS A 89 -0.03 -18.55 17.41
C LYS A 89 -0.09 -17.05 17.75
N PRO A 90 -0.88 -16.64 18.75
CA PRO A 90 -1.00 -15.23 19.14
C PRO A 90 0.34 -14.56 19.46
N ASP A 91 1.22 -15.21 20.22
CA ASP A 91 2.51 -14.62 20.61
C ASP A 91 3.45 -14.40 19.41
N GLU A 92 3.46 -15.34 18.46
CA GLU A 92 4.23 -15.18 17.22
C GLU A 92 3.67 -14.04 16.37
N ARG A 93 2.34 -13.88 16.35
CA ARG A 93 1.66 -12.78 15.66
C ARG A 93 2.01 -11.42 16.28
N LYS A 94 1.95 -11.31 17.61
CA LYS A 94 2.37 -10.11 18.36
C LYS A 94 3.83 -9.75 18.09
N SER A 95 4.70 -10.76 18.10
CA SER A 95 6.13 -10.56 17.82
C SER A 95 6.35 -10.05 16.39
N ALA A 96 5.68 -10.63 15.40
CA ALA A 96 5.74 -10.16 14.02
C ALA A 96 5.22 -8.72 13.87
N ALA A 97 4.06 -8.40 14.46
CA ALA A 97 3.48 -7.06 14.45
C ALA A 97 4.44 -6.00 15.04
N THR A 98 5.05 -6.32 16.18
CA THR A 98 6.03 -5.45 16.86
C THR A 98 7.25 -5.16 15.98
N LYS A 99 7.78 -6.18 15.28
CA LYS A 99 8.92 -6.00 14.38
C LYS A 99 8.58 -5.09 13.21
N ILE A 100 7.40 -5.27 12.60
CA ILE A 100 6.94 -4.42 11.50
C ILE A 100 6.82 -2.96 11.99
N MET A 101 6.23 -2.71 13.16
CA MET A 101 6.08 -1.36 13.72
C MET A 101 7.42 -0.65 13.95
N ASN A 102 8.46 -1.40 14.36
CA ASN A 102 9.79 -0.85 14.64
C ASN A 102 10.63 -0.61 13.37
N ALA A 103 10.33 -1.33 12.29
CA ALA A 103 11.06 -1.25 11.03
C ALA A 103 10.57 -0.14 10.09
N LEU A 104 9.31 0.27 10.25
CA LEU A 104 8.71 1.37 9.48
C LEU A 104 9.02 2.72 10.11
#